data_AF-A0A5C4USJ9-F1
#
_entry.id   AF-A0A5C4USJ9-F1
#
_cell.length_a   1.000
_cell.length_b   1.000
_cell.length_c   1.000
_cell.angle_alpha   90.00
_cell.angle_beta   90.00
_cell.angle_gamma   90.00
#
_symmetry.space_group_name_H-M   'P 1'
#
loop_
_entity.id
_entity.type
_entity.pdbx_description
1 polymer ?
#
loop_
_entity_poly.entity_id
_entity_poly.type
_entity_poly.pdbx_seq_one_letter_code
_entity_poly.pdbx_strand_id
1 'polypeptide(L)'
;MIMLPTVNWDAVATAAVAAIIFNLALDYLAKPRLEARKEEILEAHRLRRELLASAIRITYAAAIVSAVIPDGADSTVRGNVYVEQDRQHDRLQAEVQQLADDGSRHAGTFLGSLLNLVVGYVSALQGLLMSARPRTDQAVEIQKLAGAMAIALSSPRRWQIGKIVARARALEAMPCS
;
A
#
# COMPACT_ATOMS: atom_id res chain seq x y z
N MET A 1 9.79 -44.20 58.46
CA MET A 1 8.33 -44.10 58.27
C MET A 1 8.08 -42.96 57.28
N ILE A 2 7.92 -43.30 56.00
CA ILE A 2 7.74 -42.32 54.92
C ILE A 2 6.23 -42.15 54.73
N MET A 3 5.68 -41.01 55.15
CA MET A 3 4.29 -40.63 54.87
C MET A 3 4.16 -40.43 53.35
N LEU A 4 3.43 -41.32 52.67
CA LEU A 4 3.00 -41.09 51.30
C LEU A 4 1.92 -39.99 51.31
N PRO A 5 2.06 -38.91 50.53
CA PRO A 5 1.04 -37.88 50.45
C PRO A 5 -0.25 -38.46 49.87
N THR A 6 -1.36 -38.33 50.60
CA THR A 6 -2.68 -38.71 50.10
C THR A 6 -3.09 -37.69 49.04
N VAL A 7 -3.15 -38.14 47.79
CA VAL A 7 -3.60 -37.30 46.67
C VAL A 7 -5.06 -36.94 46.92
N ASN A 8 -5.32 -35.65 47.08
CA ASN A 8 -6.67 -35.14 47.24
C ASN A 8 -7.36 -35.12 45.86
N TRP A 9 -8.05 -36.22 45.54
CA TRP A 9 -8.75 -36.41 44.26
C TRP A 9 -9.86 -35.38 44.02
N ASP A 10 -10.46 -34.81 45.07
CA ASP A 10 -11.44 -33.73 44.93
C ASP A 10 -10.79 -32.45 44.42
N ALA A 11 -9.57 -32.14 44.88
CA ALA A 11 -8.79 -31.00 44.41
C ALA A 11 -8.36 -31.18 42.95
N VAL A 12 -8.02 -32.41 42.54
CA VAL A 12 -7.70 -32.73 41.14
C VAL A 12 -8.94 -32.58 40.25
N ALA A 13 -10.10 -33.08 40.71
CA ALA A 13 -11.35 -32.98 39.98
C ALA A 13 -11.84 -31.53 39.84
N THR A 14 -11.77 -30.72 40.90
CA THR A 14 -12.11 -29.30 40.82
C THR A 14 -11.15 -28.52 39.94
N ALA A 15 -9.85 -28.81 39.99
CA ALA A 15 -8.87 -28.19 39.10
C ALA A 15 -9.13 -28.56 37.62
N ALA A 16 -9.47 -29.82 37.34
CA ALA A 16 -9.79 -30.26 35.99
C ALA A 16 -11.06 -29.60 35.44
N VAL A 17 -12.13 -29.52 36.24
CA VAL A 17 -13.38 -28.86 35.86
C VAL A 17 -13.17 -27.36 35.67
N ALA A 18 -12.45 -26.71 36.58
CA ALA A 18 -12.12 -25.29 36.46
C ALA A 18 -11.28 -25.00 35.19
N ALA A 19 -10.32 -25.87 34.87
CA ALA A 19 -9.52 -25.75 33.65
C ALA A 19 -10.37 -25.87 32.39
N ILE A 20 -11.31 -26.83 32.34
CA ILE A 20 -12.23 -26.99 31.19
C ILE A 20 -13.10 -25.75 31.01
N ILE A 21 -13.70 -25.25 32.09
CA ILE A 21 -14.57 -24.07 32.06
C ILE A 21 -13.77 -22.83 31.64
N PHE A 22 -12.57 -22.63 32.19
CA PHE A 22 -11.72 -21.50 31.85
C PHE A 22 -11.28 -21.54 30.39
N ASN A 23 -10.94 -22.73 29.87
CA ASN A 23 -10.55 -22.91 28.48
C ASN A 23 -11.73 -22.66 27.53
N LEU A 24 -12.93 -23.15 27.87
CA LEU A 24 -14.15 -22.85 27.10
C LEU A 24 -14.49 -21.36 27.11
N ALA A 25 -14.35 -20.69 28.27
CA ALA A 25 -14.64 -19.28 28.43
C ALA A 25 -13.65 -18.40 27.65
N LEU A 26 -12.36 -18.76 27.65
CA LEU A 26 -11.35 -18.11 26.81
C LEU A 26 -11.67 -18.29 25.33
N ASP A 27 -11.99 -19.51 24.91
CA ASP A 27 -12.35 -19.78 23.52
C ASP A 27 -13.59 -19.00 23.07
N TYR A 28 -14.62 -18.92 23.90
CA TYR A 28 -15.87 -18.27 23.53
C TYR A 28 -15.81 -16.73 23.61
N LEU A 29 -15.00 -16.17 24.52
CA LEU A 29 -14.92 -14.71 24.72
C LEU A 29 -13.74 -14.06 23.97
N ALA A 30 -12.62 -14.77 23.79
CA ALA A 30 -11.44 -14.22 23.15
C ALA A 30 -11.45 -14.40 21.63
N LYS A 31 -11.89 -15.56 21.11
CA LYS A 31 -11.90 -15.83 19.66
C LYS A 31 -12.75 -14.85 18.84
N PRO A 32 -14.01 -14.52 19.19
CA PRO A 32 -14.81 -13.64 18.34
C PRO A 32 -14.23 -12.22 18.25
N ARG A 33 -13.59 -11.74 19.32
CA ARG A 33 -12.94 -10.41 19.32
C ARG A 33 -11.62 -10.39 18.56
N LEU A 34 -10.88 -11.50 18.58
CA LEU A 34 -9.63 -11.62 17.84
C LEU A 34 -9.87 -11.85 16.35
N GLU A 35 -10.93 -12.55 15.98
CA GLU A 35 -11.34 -12.76 14.58
C GLU A 35 -11.83 -11.46 13.95
N ALA A 36 -12.70 -10.70 14.64
CA ALA A 36 -13.14 -9.38 14.16
C ALA A 36 -11.95 -8.41 13.96
N ARG A 37 -11.04 -8.30 14.95
CA ARG A 37 -9.83 -7.46 14.81
C ARG A 37 -8.91 -7.94 13.69
N LYS A 38 -8.81 -9.25 13.48
CA LYS A 38 -7.99 -9.82 12.40
C LYS A 38 -8.59 -9.47 11.03
N GLU A 39 -9.91 -9.55 10.89
CA GLU A 39 -10.61 -9.14 9.66
C GLU A 39 -10.40 -7.66 9.37
N GLU A 40 -10.58 -6.79 10.37
CA GLU A 40 -10.30 -5.34 10.25
C GLU A 40 -8.85 -5.06 9.80
N ILE A 41 -7.88 -5.74 10.41
CA ILE A 41 -6.46 -5.57 10.07
C ILE A 41 -6.15 -6.09 8.66
N LEU A 42 -6.74 -7.23 8.27
CA LEU A 42 -6.55 -7.80 6.94
C LEU A 42 -7.18 -6.91 5.85
N GLU A 43 -8.35 -6.35 6.11
CA GLU A 43 -9.02 -5.41 5.23
C GLU A 43 -8.19 -4.13 5.07
N ALA A 44 -7.67 -3.57 6.16
CA ALA A 44 -6.76 -2.42 6.12
C ALA A 44 -5.49 -2.72 5.30
N HIS A 45 -4.91 -3.92 5.46
CA HIS A 45 -3.76 -4.34 4.64
C HIS A 45 -4.09 -4.51 3.16
N ARG A 46 -5.29 -5.03 2.84
CA ARG A 46 -5.76 -5.18 1.47
C ARG A 46 -5.92 -3.82 0.82
N LEU A 47 -6.61 -2.90 1.47
CA LEU A 47 -6.84 -1.55 0.96
C LEU A 47 -5.53 -0.78 0.79
N ARG A 48 -4.57 -0.93 1.71
CA ARG A 48 -3.21 -0.39 1.53
C ARG A 48 -2.51 -0.94 0.29
N ARG A 49 -2.65 -2.24 -0.02
CA ARG A 49 -2.08 -2.84 -1.23
C ARG A 49 -2.78 -2.37 -2.50
N GLU A 50 -4.11 -2.21 -2.45
CA GLU A 50 -4.89 -1.67 -3.56
C GLU A 50 -4.48 -0.22 -3.87
N LEU A 51 -4.32 0.62 -2.84
CA LEU A 51 -3.85 2.00 -2.96
C LEU A 51 -2.41 2.06 -3.50
N LEU A 52 -1.52 1.22 -2.99
CA LEU A 52 -0.16 1.08 -3.51
C LEU A 52 -0.16 0.66 -4.99
N ALA A 53 -0.99 -0.31 -5.36
CA ALA A 53 -1.08 -0.77 -6.74
C ALA A 53 -1.59 0.34 -7.67
N SER A 54 -2.61 1.10 -7.25
CA SER A 54 -3.09 2.28 -7.98
C SER A 54 -1.98 3.33 -8.13
N ALA A 55 -1.27 3.67 -7.03
CA ALA A 55 -0.15 4.62 -7.08
C ALA A 55 0.96 4.17 -8.05
N ILE A 56 1.29 2.88 -8.11
CA ILE A 56 2.25 2.36 -9.09
C ILE A 56 1.72 2.48 -10.52
N ARG A 57 0.44 2.14 -10.77
CA ARG A 57 -0.16 2.27 -12.11
C ARG A 57 -0.15 3.72 -12.58
N ILE A 58 -0.52 4.66 -11.72
CA ILE A 58 -0.46 6.11 -11.96
C ILE A 58 0.98 6.54 -12.26
N THR A 59 1.95 6.10 -11.46
CA THR A 59 3.38 6.41 -11.67
C THR A 59 3.86 5.92 -13.04
N TYR A 60 3.48 4.71 -13.44
CA TYR A 60 3.90 4.12 -14.71
C TYR A 60 3.25 4.81 -15.91
N ALA A 61 1.94 5.07 -15.85
CA ALA A 61 1.23 5.80 -16.90
C ALA A 61 1.81 7.22 -17.05
N ALA A 62 2.03 7.92 -15.94
CA ALA A 62 2.63 9.26 -15.94
C ALA A 62 4.06 9.25 -16.52
N ALA A 63 4.87 8.24 -16.21
CA ALA A 63 6.23 8.09 -16.75
C ALA A 63 6.25 7.98 -18.28
N ILE A 64 5.27 7.28 -18.88
CA ILE A 64 5.16 7.15 -20.34
C ILE A 64 4.73 8.49 -20.96
N VAL A 65 3.75 9.17 -20.34
CA VAL A 65 3.27 10.48 -20.81
C VAL A 65 4.40 11.53 -20.75
N SER A 66 5.25 11.48 -19.72
CA SER A 66 6.40 12.39 -19.57
C SER A 66 7.64 11.98 -20.35
N ALA A 67 7.62 10.86 -21.08
CA ALA A 67 8.79 10.36 -21.78
C ALA A 67 9.25 11.35 -22.88
N VAL A 68 10.51 11.79 -22.79
CA VAL A 68 11.12 12.66 -23.81
C VAL A 68 11.52 11.82 -25.00
N ILE A 69 11.08 12.20 -26.20
CA ILE A 69 11.44 11.53 -27.44
C ILE A 69 12.79 12.07 -27.94
N PRO A 70 13.78 11.22 -28.28
CA PRO A 70 15.08 11.70 -28.75
C PRO A 70 14.99 12.50 -30.05
N ASP A 71 15.74 13.61 -30.10
CA ASP A 71 15.90 14.44 -31.30
C ASP A 71 16.70 13.67 -32.36
N GLY A 72 15.99 12.94 -33.21
CA GLY A 72 16.57 12.04 -34.21
C GLY A 72 15.73 10.79 -34.48
N ALA A 73 14.70 10.53 -33.67
CA ALA A 73 13.76 9.46 -33.92
C ALA A 73 13.02 9.65 -35.25
N ASP A 74 12.83 8.56 -35.99
CA ASP A 74 12.05 8.55 -37.23
C ASP A 74 10.64 9.13 -36.98
N SER A 75 10.12 9.85 -37.97
CA SER A 75 8.81 10.51 -37.95
C SER A 75 7.67 9.52 -37.64
N THR A 76 7.74 8.30 -38.17
CA THR A 76 6.79 7.22 -37.92
C THR A 76 6.80 6.78 -36.46
N VAL A 77 8.01 6.61 -35.89
CA VAL A 77 8.20 6.22 -34.49
C VAL A 77 7.70 7.32 -33.56
N ARG A 78 7.98 8.59 -33.90
CA ARG A 78 7.46 9.75 -33.16
C ARG A 78 5.94 9.77 -33.11
N GLY A 79 5.29 9.59 -34.27
CA GLY A 79 3.82 9.54 -34.36
C GLY A 79 3.22 8.45 -33.49
N ASN A 80 3.80 7.24 -33.53
CA ASN A 80 3.33 6.12 -32.70
C ASN A 80 3.52 6.39 -31.20
N VAL A 81 4.61 7.04 -30.79
CA VAL A 81 4.84 7.39 -29.40
C VAL A 81 3.84 8.44 -28.92
N TYR A 82 3.52 9.46 -29.73
CA TYR A 82 2.49 10.44 -29.36
C TYR A 82 1.10 9.81 -29.19
N VAL A 83 0.72 8.88 -30.06
CA VAL A 83 -0.54 8.13 -29.93
C VAL A 83 -0.57 7.33 -28.63
N GLU A 84 0.54 6.67 -28.28
CA GLU A 84 0.62 5.94 -27.01
C GLU A 84 0.64 6.90 -25.80
N GLN A 85 1.27 8.06 -25.90
CA GLN A 85 1.25 9.08 -24.85
C GLN A 85 -0.16 9.59 -24.59
N ASP A 86 -0.95 9.89 -25.63
CA ASP A 86 -2.35 10.30 -25.46
C ASP A 86 -3.19 9.17 -24.83
N ARG A 87 -3.00 7.93 -25.29
CA ARG A 87 -3.68 6.76 -24.71
C ARG A 87 -3.34 6.58 -23.22
N GLN A 88 -2.09 6.80 -22.83
CA GLN A 88 -1.65 6.69 -21.44
C GLN A 88 -2.12 7.88 -20.60
N HIS A 89 -2.27 9.05 -21.20
CA HIS A 89 -2.87 10.21 -20.54
C HIS A 89 -4.35 9.94 -20.21
N ASP A 90 -5.13 9.39 -21.14
CA ASP A 90 -6.52 9.02 -20.87
C ASP A 90 -6.63 7.96 -19.76
N ARG A 91 -5.73 6.97 -19.77
CA ARG A 91 -5.62 5.97 -18.70
C ARG A 91 -5.27 6.59 -17.35
N LEU A 92 -4.32 7.53 -17.35
CA LEU A 92 -3.92 8.26 -16.15
C LEU A 92 -5.12 9.00 -15.55
N GLN A 93 -5.86 9.72 -16.38
CA GLN A 93 -7.05 10.45 -15.95
C GLN A 93 -8.11 9.49 -15.38
N ALA A 94 -8.36 8.36 -16.04
CA ALA A 94 -9.30 7.36 -15.58
C ALA A 94 -8.90 6.76 -14.22
N GLU A 95 -7.62 6.42 -14.01
CA GLU A 95 -7.13 5.88 -12.74
C GLU A 95 -7.20 6.90 -11.60
N VAL A 96 -6.89 8.16 -11.86
CA VAL A 96 -7.02 9.23 -10.85
C VAL A 96 -8.48 9.48 -10.49
N GLN A 97 -9.38 9.47 -11.48
CA GLN A 97 -10.82 9.60 -11.26
C GLN A 97 -11.35 8.43 -10.43
N GLN A 98 -11.00 7.21 -10.80
CA GLN A 98 -11.37 6.01 -10.07
C GLN A 98 -10.85 6.05 -8.62
N LEU A 99 -9.60 6.47 -8.42
CA LEU A 99 -9.02 6.60 -7.08
C LEU A 99 -9.77 7.63 -6.22
N ALA A 100 -10.28 8.70 -6.84
CA ALA A 100 -11.10 9.69 -6.14
C ALA A 100 -12.49 9.17 -5.79
N ASP A 101 -13.14 8.45 -6.70
CA ASP A 101 -14.44 7.82 -6.47
C ASP A 101 -14.35 6.76 -5.35
N ASP A 102 -13.26 5.99 -5.34
CA ASP A 102 -12.92 5.03 -4.28
C ASP A 102 -12.44 5.69 -2.98
N GLY A 103 -12.23 7.02 -2.97
CA GLY A 103 -11.71 7.77 -1.84
C GLY A 103 -12.57 7.65 -0.58
N SER A 104 -13.89 7.56 -0.73
CA SER A 104 -14.83 7.33 0.39
C SER A 104 -14.60 5.98 1.09
N ARG A 105 -14.27 4.94 0.31
CA ARG A 105 -13.97 3.59 0.80
C ARG A 105 -12.63 3.54 1.53
N HIS A 106 -11.65 4.30 1.04
CA HIS A 106 -10.36 4.44 1.70
C HIS A 106 -10.48 5.26 3.00
N ALA A 107 -11.38 6.24 3.02
CA ALA A 107 -11.60 7.10 4.18
C ALA A 107 -12.15 6.36 5.41
N GLY A 108 -13.00 5.34 5.20
CA GLY A 108 -13.50 4.50 6.29
C GLY A 108 -12.46 3.57 6.92
N THR A 109 -11.32 3.36 6.25
CA THR A 109 -10.32 2.35 6.65
C THR A 109 -9.08 2.97 7.28
N PHE A 110 -8.69 4.16 6.83
CA PHE A 110 -7.56 4.89 7.40
C PHE A 110 -8.05 5.84 8.49
N LEU A 111 -7.50 5.75 9.70
CA LEU A 111 -7.78 6.67 10.81
C LEU A 111 -6.63 7.67 11.00
N GLY A 112 -6.96 8.90 11.39
CA GLY A 112 -5.99 9.91 11.83
C GLY A 112 -5.12 10.49 10.71
N SER A 113 -3.80 10.54 10.92
CA SER A 113 -2.85 11.20 10.00
C SER A 113 -2.75 10.55 8.63
N LEU A 114 -2.97 9.24 8.54
CA LEU A 114 -2.88 8.48 7.29
C LEU A 114 -4.07 8.78 6.36
N LEU A 115 -5.24 9.06 6.94
CA LEU A 115 -6.41 9.54 6.20
C LEU A 115 -6.12 10.87 5.51
N ASN A 116 -5.61 11.84 6.27
CA ASN A 116 -5.30 13.17 5.74
C ASN A 116 -4.25 13.10 4.62
N LEU A 117 -3.29 12.18 4.74
CA LEU A 117 -2.27 11.94 3.73
C LEU A 117 -2.86 11.36 2.44
N VAL A 118 -3.77 10.37 2.54
CA VAL A 118 -4.46 9.79 1.38
C VAL A 118 -5.39 10.78 0.71
N VAL A 119 -6.23 11.49 1.48
CA VAL A 119 -7.15 12.50 0.96
C VAL A 119 -6.38 13.65 0.32
N GLY A 120 -5.34 14.16 0.98
CA GLY A 120 -4.48 15.21 0.43
C GLY A 120 -3.80 14.80 -0.88
N TYR A 121 -3.37 13.55 -0.99
CA TYR A 121 -2.80 13.00 -2.21
C TYR A 121 -3.80 12.94 -3.37
N VAL A 122 -5.00 12.39 -3.12
CA VAL A 122 -6.06 12.31 -4.14
C VAL A 122 -6.45 13.72 -4.61
N SER A 123 -6.67 14.64 -3.68
CA SER A 123 -6.98 16.04 -4.01
C SER A 123 -5.86 16.72 -4.80
N ALA A 124 -4.59 16.45 -4.47
CA ALA A 124 -3.45 17.00 -5.20
C ALA A 124 -3.38 16.45 -6.64
N LEU A 125 -3.63 15.16 -6.84
CA LEU A 125 -3.68 14.55 -8.17
C LEU A 125 -4.80 15.15 -9.03
N GLN A 126 -6.00 15.29 -8.48
CA GLN A 126 -7.11 15.94 -9.17
C GLN A 126 -6.80 17.40 -9.51
N GLY A 127 -6.24 18.14 -8.57
CA GLY A 127 -5.81 19.53 -8.79
C GLY A 127 -4.76 19.66 -9.89
N LEU A 128 -3.83 18.71 -9.99
CA LEU A 128 -2.83 18.69 -11.07
C LEU A 128 -3.46 18.41 -12.44
N LEU A 129 -4.38 17.45 -12.54
CA LEU A 129 -5.10 17.17 -13.78
C LEU A 129 -5.98 18.34 -14.25
N MET A 130 -6.57 19.09 -13.31
CA MET A 130 -7.38 20.28 -13.62
C MET A 130 -6.54 21.54 -13.87
N SER A 131 -5.23 21.50 -13.63
CA SER A 131 -4.38 22.67 -13.77
C SER A 131 -4.21 23.07 -15.25
N ALA A 132 -4.02 24.36 -15.52
CA ALA A 132 -3.78 24.86 -16.88
C ALA A 132 -2.37 24.54 -17.44
N ARG A 133 -1.61 23.65 -16.78
CA ARG A 133 -0.23 23.31 -17.18
C ARG A 133 -0.20 22.40 -18.40
N PRO A 134 0.92 22.34 -19.16
CA PRO A 134 1.12 21.34 -20.20
C PRO A 134 0.98 19.91 -19.65
N ARG A 135 0.37 19.00 -20.43
CA ARG A 135 0.12 17.60 -20.01
C ARG A 135 1.39 16.87 -19.56
N THR A 136 2.51 17.14 -20.23
CA THR A 136 3.82 16.58 -19.87
C THR A 136 4.27 17.03 -18.48
N ASP A 137 4.09 18.32 -18.15
CA ASP A 137 4.48 18.87 -16.85
C ASP A 137 3.57 18.37 -15.73
N GLN A 138 2.27 18.25 -16.02
CA GLN A 138 1.32 17.60 -15.11
C GLN A 138 1.74 16.16 -14.81
N ALA A 139 2.07 15.39 -15.86
CA ALA A 139 2.49 14.00 -15.72
C ALA A 139 3.77 13.86 -14.88
N VAL A 140 4.76 14.74 -15.07
CA VAL A 140 5.99 14.74 -14.24
C VAL A 140 5.67 14.95 -12.76
N GLU A 141 4.81 15.93 -12.43
CA GLU A 141 4.45 16.19 -11.02
C GLU A 141 3.59 15.08 -10.43
N ILE A 142 2.66 14.53 -11.21
CA ILE A 142 1.86 13.36 -10.82
C ILE A 142 2.77 12.15 -10.55
N GLN A 143 3.77 11.91 -11.40
CA GLN A 143 4.74 10.82 -11.24
C GLN A 143 5.53 10.98 -9.94
N LYS A 144 6.01 12.19 -9.62
CA LYS A 144 6.74 12.47 -8.37
C LYS A 144 5.87 12.19 -7.15
N LEU A 145 4.64 12.70 -7.13
CA LEU A 145 3.70 12.50 -6.03
C LEU A 145 3.31 11.02 -5.86
N ALA A 146 2.99 10.34 -6.96
CA ALA A 146 2.62 8.94 -6.95
C ALA A 146 3.80 8.04 -6.53
N GLY A 147 5.02 8.36 -6.95
CA GLY A 147 6.24 7.69 -6.50
C GLY A 147 6.50 7.89 -5.00
N ALA A 148 6.38 9.11 -4.49
CA ALA A 148 6.52 9.40 -3.06
C ALA A 148 5.46 8.66 -2.22
N MET A 149 4.22 8.63 -2.70
CA MET A 149 3.13 7.89 -2.08
C MET A 149 3.39 6.38 -2.10
N ALA A 150 3.85 5.82 -3.23
CA ALA A 150 4.22 4.41 -3.34
C ALA A 150 5.32 4.03 -2.32
N ILE A 151 6.33 4.89 -2.14
CA ILE A 151 7.39 4.70 -1.13
C ILE A 151 6.80 4.72 0.30
N ALA A 152 5.96 5.72 0.62
CA ALA A 152 5.34 5.85 1.92
C ALA A 152 4.43 4.63 2.26
N LEU A 153 3.71 4.12 1.26
CA LEU A 153 2.83 2.97 1.40
C LEU A 153 3.58 1.65 1.38
N SER A 154 4.71 1.57 0.69
CA SER A 154 5.63 0.44 0.75
C SER A 154 6.40 0.51 2.08
N SER A 155 5.75 0.24 3.22
CA SER A 155 6.51 0.01 4.45
C SER A 155 7.54 -1.07 4.14
N PRO A 156 8.86 -0.78 4.24
CA PRO A 156 9.85 -1.76 3.88
C PRO A 156 9.75 -2.87 4.92
N ARG A 157 9.53 -4.12 4.47
CA ARG A 157 9.81 -5.26 5.33
C ARG A 157 11.27 -5.10 5.77
N ARG A 158 11.57 -5.19 7.07
CA ARG A 158 12.92 -4.91 7.61
C ARG A 158 14.06 -5.59 6.84
N TRP A 159 13.79 -6.76 6.24
CA TRP A 159 14.73 -7.51 5.39
C TRP A 159 14.98 -6.92 3.98
N GLN A 160 14.11 -6.05 3.47
CA GLN A 160 14.26 -5.39 2.16
C GLN A 160 15.11 -4.12 2.23
N ILE A 161 15.25 -3.51 3.42
CA ILE A 161 16.08 -2.30 3.64
C ILE A 161 17.53 -2.57 3.22
N GLY A 162 18.08 -3.74 3.58
CA GLY A 162 19.42 -4.15 3.17
C GLY A 162 19.59 -4.25 1.65
N LYS A 163 18.55 -4.69 0.91
CA LYS A 163 18.60 -4.78 -0.56
C LYS A 163 18.56 -3.40 -1.23
N ILE A 164 17.84 -2.45 -0.65
CA ILE A 164 17.77 -1.08 -1.14
C ILE A 164 19.11 -0.38 -0.92
N VAL A 165 19.70 -0.52 0.27
CA VAL A 165 21.06 0.02 0.57
C VAL A 165 22.12 -0.62 -0.32
N ALA A 166 22.04 -1.93 -0.57
CA ALA A 166 22.96 -2.62 -1.49
C ALA A 166 22.83 -2.11 -2.94
N ARG A 167 21.60 -1.87 -3.43
CA ARG A 167 21.37 -1.28 -4.76
C ARG A 167 21.83 0.17 -4.86
N ALA A 168 21.62 0.98 -3.82
CA ALA A 168 22.10 2.36 -3.77
C ALA A 168 23.63 2.41 -3.85
N ARG A 169 24.34 1.56 -3.09
CA ARG A 169 25.80 1.42 -3.19
C ARG A 169 26.27 0.91 -4.55
N ALA A 170 25.51 0.01 -5.18
CA ALA A 170 25.84 -0.49 -6.51
C ALA A 170 25.71 0.59 -7.59
N LEU A 171 24.77 1.54 -7.42
CA LEU A 171 24.60 2.70 -8.31
C LEU A 171 25.68 3.75 -8.07
N GLU A 172 26.09 3.99 -6.81
CA GLU A 172 27.24 4.86 -6.48
C GLU A 172 28.58 4.29 -6.97
N ALA A 173 28.69 2.97 -7.11
CA ALA A 173 29.88 2.29 -7.59
C ALA A 173 29.95 2.15 -9.13
N MET A 174 28.93 2.61 -9.87
CA MET A 174 29.00 2.66 -11.32
C MET A 174 29.78 3.91 -11.77
N PRO A 175 30.95 3.75 -12.42
CA PRO A 175 31.63 4.88 -13.03
C PRO A 175 30.75 5.43 -14.15
N CYS A 176 30.49 6.74 -14.14
CA CYS A 176 29.84 7.43 -15.24
C CYS A 176 30.63 7.16 -16.54
N SER A 177 30.06 6.36 -17.42
CA SER A 177 30.52 6.15 -18.80
C SER A 177 29.70 7.02 -19.75
#